data_AF-A0A0K2V4H2-F1
#
_entry.id   AF-A0A0K2V4H2-F1
#
_cell.length_a   1.000
_cell.length_b   1.000
_cell.length_c   1.000
_cell.angle_alpha   90.00
_cell.angle_beta   90.00
_cell.angle_gamma   90.00
#
_symmetry.space_group_name_H-M   'P 1'
#
loop_
_entity.id
_entity.type
_entity.pdbx_description
1 polymer ?
#
loop_
_entity_poly.entity_id
_entity_poly.type
_entity_poly.pdbx_seq_one_letter_code
_entity_poly.pdbx_strand_id
1 'polypeptide(L)'
;RSGHISKEIWSFHLQTYRWERISTTKGPCMNSGINALCGPLHITGHTATVIENRMIVIFGHSPTYGYLDIVQEYNFFNNEWQIVETHGYPVRGGFGHSAAYDPVTKLIYVYGGYVSTGWNSAALSQDLYSYDNIDKKWKLHQSSNSFRYLHSSVISQGLMIVYGGNTYNVTSWSHETKCFSSDILAYDIACDHWFSMDDSLPADFDVDLPRFGHTATMINKSMAILGGFDGVLKKDLFMYVPGECQTAKTKNDCLNYKPGIKCIWNKRKEFCEAHPSHLLHSSKLLDSVDVCQIDEHHTNSLSGFCSKLSACSACLSTSVDCVWCQDGCSYKFCKRPTSTDSHEEFNKGTSLLDYISKEVTSCKDCSKTISEGDCNRLHTCHSCQVNSLCHWVTVNNNSVCELATQNNSYYPSSNTKLPMENLMEETGYPRKCTDTCNNQSSCSNCTAKQCLWCHNLGLCIDQNAYLSAFPYGQCMDWTTTKDKCPKN
;
A
#
# COMPACT_ATOMS: atom_id res chain seq x y z
N ARG A 1 3.09 -8.26 -27.42
CA ARG A 1 2.78 -9.16 -26.26
C ARG A 1 1.26 -9.18 -26.10
N SER A 2 0.64 -10.32 -25.83
CA SER A 2 -0.82 -10.50 -25.76
C SER A 2 -1.54 -9.77 -24.60
N GLY A 3 -0.87 -8.86 -23.87
CA GLY A 3 -1.43 -8.14 -22.72
C GLY A 3 -1.72 -8.99 -21.48
N HIS A 4 -1.46 -10.30 -21.51
CA HIS A 4 -1.77 -11.20 -20.40
C HIS A 4 -0.76 -11.03 -19.24
N ILE A 5 -1.28 -10.92 -18.02
CA ILE A 5 -0.48 -10.84 -16.79
C ILE A 5 0.00 -12.24 -16.41
N SER A 6 1.31 -12.42 -16.32
CA SER A 6 1.93 -13.70 -15.96
C SER A 6 2.11 -13.84 -14.44
N LYS A 7 2.17 -15.09 -13.98
CA LYS A 7 2.58 -15.49 -12.62
C LYS A 7 3.88 -16.31 -12.64
N GLU A 8 4.50 -16.42 -13.80
CA GLU A 8 5.72 -17.22 -13.99
C GLU A 8 6.91 -16.53 -13.33
N ILE A 9 7.80 -17.35 -12.76
CA ILE A 9 9.10 -16.91 -12.27
C ILE A 9 10.20 -17.49 -13.17
N TRP A 10 11.14 -16.64 -13.52
CA TRP A 10 12.25 -16.96 -14.40
C TRP A 10 13.55 -16.56 -13.69
N SER A 11 14.56 -17.41 -13.78
CA SER A 11 15.91 -17.11 -13.32
C SER A 11 16.82 -16.84 -14.51
N PHE A 12 17.77 -15.92 -14.34
CA PHE A 12 18.80 -15.66 -15.34
C PHE A 12 20.17 -16.04 -14.78
N HIS A 13 20.79 -17.04 -15.38
CA HIS A 13 22.10 -17.53 -14.97
C HIS A 13 23.20 -16.59 -15.48
N LEU A 14 23.88 -15.88 -14.57
CA LEU A 14 24.89 -14.88 -14.91
C LEU A 14 26.15 -15.46 -15.57
N GLN A 15 26.47 -16.73 -15.31
CA GLN A 15 27.64 -17.39 -15.91
C GLN A 15 27.36 -17.88 -17.34
N THR A 16 26.16 -18.38 -17.60
CA THR A 16 25.80 -18.97 -18.90
C THR A 16 24.97 -18.05 -19.79
N TYR A 17 24.51 -16.92 -19.25
CA TYR A 17 23.60 -15.96 -19.90
C TYR A 17 22.33 -16.60 -20.45
N ARG A 18 21.71 -17.50 -19.66
CA ARG A 18 20.51 -18.23 -20.07
C ARG A 18 19.37 -17.99 -19.09
N TRP A 19 18.18 -17.84 -19.65
CA TRP A 19 16.92 -17.82 -18.90
C TRP A 19 16.42 -19.24 -18.68
N GLU A 20 15.98 -19.50 -17.46
CA GLU A 20 15.33 -20.76 -17.08
C GLU A 20 14.03 -20.47 -16.36
N ARG A 21 12.95 -21.11 -16.80
CA ARG A 21 11.67 -21.06 -16.11
C ARG A 21 11.73 -21.95 -14.89
N ILE A 22 11.50 -21.38 -13.71
CA ILE A 22 11.52 -22.16 -12.48
C ILE A 22 10.17 -22.86 -12.28
N SER A 23 10.23 -24.16 -12.00
CA SER A 23 9.07 -24.91 -11.54
C SER A 23 8.86 -24.66 -10.04
N THR A 24 7.65 -24.26 -9.67
CA THR A 24 7.34 -23.83 -8.30
C THR A 24 6.32 -24.75 -7.65
N THR A 25 6.41 -24.87 -6.33
CA THR A 25 5.44 -25.60 -5.52
C THR A 25 4.47 -24.64 -4.83
N LYS A 26 3.31 -25.17 -4.43
CA LYS A 26 2.27 -24.44 -3.75
C LYS A 26 2.42 -24.64 -2.24
N GLY A 27 2.63 -23.55 -1.52
CA GLY A 27 2.66 -23.48 -0.07
C GLY A 27 1.31 -23.12 0.54
N PRO A 28 1.31 -22.62 1.79
CA PRO A 28 0.11 -22.14 2.47
C PRO A 28 -0.72 -21.14 1.65
N CYS A 29 -2.03 -21.35 1.70
CA CYS A 29 -3.04 -20.47 1.12
C CYS A 29 -3.75 -19.70 2.22
N MET A 30 -4.33 -18.57 1.84
CA MET A 30 -5.35 -17.94 2.65
C MET A 30 -6.68 -18.69 2.45
N ASN A 31 -7.35 -19.01 3.55
CA ASN A 31 -8.60 -19.79 3.59
C ASN A 31 -8.48 -21.20 2.96
N SER A 32 -9.59 -21.92 2.87
CA SER A 32 -9.62 -23.33 2.45
C SER A 32 -10.80 -23.61 1.51
N GLY A 33 -10.71 -24.70 0.75
CA GLY A 33 -11.76 -25.12 -0.19
C GLY A 33 -11.85 -24.24 -1.43
N ILE A 34 -13.07 -23.98 -1.89
CA ILE A 34 -13.36 -23.24 -3.14
C ILE A 34 -12.90 -21.77 -3.06
N ASN A 35 -12.81 -21.23 -1.84
CA ASN A 35 -12.46 -19.82 -1.59
C ASN A 35 -10.97 -19.64 -1.26
N ALA A 36 -10.14 -20.67 -1.46
CA ALA A 36 -8.72 -20.60 -1.14
C ALA A 36 -7.98 -19.67 -2.12
N LEU A 37 -7.27 -18.68 -1.58
CA LEU A 37 -6.38 -17.81 -2.33
C LEU A 37 -4.93 -18.29 -2.17
N CYS A 38 -4.29 -18.63 -3.28
CA CYS A 38 -3.00 -19.31 -3.27
C CYS A 38 -2.04 -18.70 -4.30
N GLY A 39 -0.78 -18.51 -3.90
CA GLY A 39 0.27 -18.03 -4.79
C GLY A 39 0.80 -19.11 -5.75
N PRO A 40 1.57 -18.72 -6.79
CA PRO A 40 1.75 -17.34 -7.22
C PRO A 40 0.50 -16.81 -7.95
N LEU A 41 0.12 -15.57 -7.65
CA LEU A 41 -1.00 -14.89 -8.31
C LEU A 41 -0.55 -14.22 -9.61
N HIS A 42 -1.49 -14.07 -10.56
CA HIS A 42 -1.27 -13.26 -11.75
C HIS A 42 -1.34 -11.78 -11.36
N ILE A 43 -0.18 -11.13 -11.24
CA ILE A 43 -0.08 -9.74 -10.73
C ILE A 43 0.89 -8.88 -11.54
N THR A 44 0.58 -7.59 -11.66
CA THR A 44 1.44 -6.57 -12.26
C THR A 44 1.54 -5.33 -11.38
N GLY A 45 2.61 -4.54 -11.57
CA GLY A 45 2.87 -3.32 -10.78
C GLY A 45 3.06 -3.58 -9.29
N HIS A 46 3.50 -4.78 -8.93
CA HIS A 46 3.93 -5.14 -7.58
C HIS A 46 5.36 -4.68 -7.34
N THR A 47 5.77 -4.65 -6.08
CA THR A 47 7.19 -4.56 -5.70
C THR A 47 7.67 -5.93 -5.21
N ALA A 48 8.97 -6.18 -5.36
CA ALA A 48 9.60 -7.42 -4.94
C ALA A 48 10.92 -7.10 -4.23
N THR A 49 11.04 -7.55 -2.98
CA THR A 49 12.20 -7.31 -2.13
C THR A 49 12.78 -8.65 -1.71
N VAL A 50 14.07 -8.87 -1.96
CA VAL A 50 14.77 -10.05 -1.46
C VAL A 50 15.33 -9.76 -0.08
N ILE A 51 14.89 -10.55 0.91
CA ILE A 51 15.42 -10.54 2.27
C ILE A 51 15.90 -11.96 2.57
N GLU A 52 17.19 -12.12 2.78
CA GLU A 52 17.84 -13.41 2.96
C GLU A 52 17.48 -14.39 1.82
N ASN A 53 16.80 -15.49 2.14
CA ASN A 53 16.42 -16.54 1.20
C ASN A 53 14.94 -16.47 0.78
N ARG A 54 14.32 -15.29 0.89
CA ARG A 54 12.92 -15.07 0.50
C ARG A 54 12.81 -13.85 -0.40
N MET A 55 11.97 -13.96 -1.42
CA MET A 55 11.47 -12.81 -2.16
C MET A 55 10.06 -12.48 -1.67
N ILE A 56 9.91 -11.29 -1.11
CA ILE A 56 8.66 -10.76 -0.59
C ILE A 56 8.05 -9.90 -1.69
N VAL A 57 6.87 -10.29 -2.16
CA VAL A 57 6.13 -9.60 -3.22
C VAL A 57 4.92 -8.92 -2.62
N ILE A 58 4.84 -7.60 -2.76
CA ILE A 58 3.84 -6.76 -2.11
C ILE A 58 2.88 -6.21 -3.16
N PHE A 59 1.58 -6.42 -2.90
CA PHE A 59 0.45 -5.84 -3.63
C PHE A 59 0.48 -6.13 -5.15
N GLY A 60 0.01 -5.18 -5.96
CA GLY A 60 -0.15 -5.30 -7.41
C GLY A 60 -1.61 -5.38 -7.84
N HIS A 61 -1.82 -5.41 -9.15
CA HIS A 61 -3.13 -5.59 -9.76
C HIS A 61 -3.24 -6.97 -10.41
N SER A 62 -4.35 -7.68 -10.14
CA SER A 62 -4.70 -8.97 -10.72
C SER A 62 -5.93 -8.85 -11.62
N PRO A 63 -5.94 -9.45 -12.83
CA PRO A 63 -7.14 -9.53 -13.67
C PRO A 63 -8.32 -10.29 -13.05
N THR A 64 -8.08 -11.04 -11.97
CA THR A 64 -9.11 -11.84 -11.29
C THR A 64 -9.57 -11.19 -10.01
N TYR A 65 -8.62 -10.69 -9.22
CA TYR A 65 -8.85 -10.20 -7.87
C TYR A 65 -8.83 -8.65 -7.78
N GLY A 66 -8.52 -7.94 -8.86
CA GLY A 66 -8.38 -6.49 -8.88
C GLY A 66 -7.11 -6.04 -8.15
N TYR A 67 -7.17 -4.88 -7.51
CA TYR A 67 -6.08 -4.34 -6.70
C TYR A 67 -5.93 -5.14 -5.42
N LEU A 68 -4.72 -5.66 -5.18
CA LEU A 68 -4.41 -6.52 -4.05
C LEU A 68 -3.75 -5.75 -2.92
N ASP A 69 -4.13 -6.06 -1.69
CA ASP A 69 -3.49 -5.67 -0.43
C ASP A 69 -2.74 -6.84 0.23
N ILE A 70 -2.40 -7.85 -0.58
CA ILE A 70 -1.80 -9.12 -0.15
C ILE A 70 -0.28 -9.13 -0.28
N VAL A 71 0.38 -9.85 0.62
CA VAL A 71 1.80 -10.21 0.55
C VAL A 71 1.96 -11.66 0.11
N GLN A 72 2.79 -11.89 -0.89
CA GLN A 72 3.22 -13.22 -1.33
C GLN A 72 4.70 -13.42 -1.00
N GLU A 73 5.06 -14.63 -0.62
CA GLU A 73 6.47 -14.99 -0.42
C GLU A 73 6.87 -16.14 -1.32
N TYR A 74 8.04 -15.99 -1.93
CA TYR A 74 8.73 -17.05 -2.64
C TYR A 74 9.99 -17.44 -1.88
N ASN A 75 10.11 -18.72 -1.53
CA ASN A 75 11.28 -19.27 -0.86
C ASN A 75 12.24 -19.87 -1.87
N PHE A 76 13.45 -19.31 -1.96
CA PHE A 76 14.47 -19.74 -2.92
C PHE A 76 15.05 -21.14 -2.61
N PHE A 77 14.88 -21.68 -1.41
CA PHE A 77 15.42 -23.00 -1.05
C PHE A 77 14.59 -24.15 -1.60
N ASN A 78 13.26 -24.02 -1.54
CA ASN A 78 12.33 -25.08 -1.91
C ASN A 78 11.40 -24.69 -3.08
N ASN A 79 11.60 -23.51 -3.68
CA ASN A 79 10.82 -22.97 -4.79
C ASN A 79 9.31 -22.87 -4.49
N GLU A 80 8.95 -22.66 -3.23
CA GLU A 80 7.58 -22.62 -2.77
C GLU A 80 7.03 -21.19 -2.74
N TRP A 81 5.80 -21.03 -3.25
CA TRP A 81 5.02 -19.80 -3.11
C TRP A 81 3.97 -19.93 -2.02
N GLN A 82 3.85 -18.91 -1.18
CA GLN A 82 2.81 -18.83 -0.16
C GLN A 82 2.15 -17.46 -0.11
N ILE A 83 0.88 -17.44 0.29
CA ILE A 83 0.19 -16.21 0.69
C ILE A 83 0.44 -16.00 2.18
N VAL A 84 0.84 -14.79 2.56
CA VAL A 84 1.15 -14.45 3.94
C VAL A 84 -0.07 -13.77 4.57
N GLU A 85 -0.56 -14.33 5.67
CA GLU A 85 -1.55 -13.66 6.51
C GLU A 85 -0.85 -12.54 7.30
N THR A 86 -1.33 -11.31 7.12
CA THR A 86 -0.76 -10.12 7.75
C THR A 86 -1.72 -9.51 8.75
N HIS A 87 -1.19 -8.81 9.75
CA HIS A 87 -2.00 -8.10 10.75
C HIS A 87 -1.48 -6.67 10.97
N GLY A 88 -2.13 -5.94 11.87
CA GLY A 88 -1.80 -4.54 12.15
C GLY A 88 -2.66 -3.59 11.32
N TYR A 89 -2.03 -2.61 10.67
CA TYR A 89 -2.78 -1.59 9.92
C TYR A 89 -3.50 -2.22 8.72
N PRO A 90 -4.80 -1.95 8.51
CA PRO A 90 -5.55 -2.44 7.35
C PRO A 90 -5.13 -1.66 6.09
N VAL A 91 -4.02 -2.08 5.49
CA VAL A 91 -3.43 -1.44 4.33
C VAL A 91 -4.37 -1.44 3.12
N ARG A 92 -4.24 -0.42 2.28
CA ARG A 92 -4.82 -0.40 0.93
C ARG A 92 -3.68 -0.55 -0.06
N GLY A 93 -3.51 -1.77 -0.56
CA GLY A 93 -2.53 -2.07 -1.60
C GLY A 93 -3.04 -1.77 -3.00
N GLY A 94 -2.13 -1.79 -3.96
CA GLY A 94 -2.48 -1.57 -5.35
C GLY A 94 -1.29 -1.60 -6.31
N PHE A 95 -1.42 -0.86 -7.41
CA PHE A 95 -0.51 -0.90 -8.55
C PHE A 95 0.51 0.24 -8.53
N GLY A 96 1.76 -0.04 -8.88
CA GLY A 96 2.77 0.99 -9.17
C GLY A 96 3.21 1.80 -7.95
N HIS A 97 3.11 1.23 -6.75
CA HIS A 97 3.78 1.76 -5.57
C HIS A 97 5.29 1.48 -5.67
N SER A 98 6.10 2.17 -4.87
CA SER A 98 7.50 1.80 -4.67
C SER A 98 7.70 1.17 -3.30
N ALA A 99 8.75 0.36 -3.16
CA ALA A 99 9.12 -0.22 -1.89
C ALA A 99 10.63 -0.24 -1.72
N ALA A 100 11.09 0.06 -0.50
CA ALA A 100 12.51 0.10 -0.17
C ALA A 100 12.74 -0.57 1.19
N TYR A 101 13.67 -1.51 1.24
CA TYR A 101 14.05 -2.20 2.48
C TYR A 101 15.13 -1.41 3.21
N ASP A 102 14.87 -1.10 4.48
CA ASP A 102 15.88 -0.55 5.37
C ASP A 102 16.53 -1.67 6.20
N PRO A 103 17.81 -1.98 6.00
CA PRO A 103 18.50 -3.01 6.77
C PRO A 103 18.66 -2.65 8.25
N VAL A 104 18.48 -1.39 8.63
CA VAL A 104 18.61 -0.95 10.03
C VAL A 104 17.35 -1.26 10.83
N THR A 105 16.21 -0.73 10.41
CA THR A 105 14.91 -1.03 11.04
C THR A 105 14.43 -2.44 10.71
N LYS A 106 14.98 -3.07 9.66
CA LYS A 106 14.53 -4.35 9.09
C LYS A 106 13.10 -4.31 8.57
N LEU A 107 12.62 -3.12 8.20
CA LEU A 107 11.29 -2.91 7.65
C LEU A 107 11.36 -2.65 6.14
N ILE A 108 10.31 -3.07 5.43
CA ILE A 108 10.07 -2.66 4.05
C ILE A 108 9.12 -1.47 4.08
N TYR A 109 9.57 -0.31 3.62
CA TYR A 109 8.73 0.88 3.47
C TYR A 109 8.07 0.86 2.10
N VAL A 110 6.75 1.07 2.06
CA VAL A 110 5.90 0.96 0.86
C VAL A 110 5.13 2.25 0.70
N TYR A 111 5.33 2.94 -0.42
CA TYR A 111 4.84 4.30 -0.60
C TYR A 111 4.02 4.48 -1.89
N GLY A 112 2.91 5.19 -1.74
CA GLY A 112 2.05 5.65 -2.83
C GLY A 112 1.42 4.51 -3.63
N GLY A 113 1.34 4.70 -4.94
CA GLY A 113 0.68 3.78 -5.87
C GLY A 113 -0.76 4.17 -6.17
N TYR A 114 -1.39 3.36 -7.01
CA TYR A 114 -2.79 3.50 -7.41
C TYR A 114 -3.62 2.41 -6.72
N VAL A 115 -4.56 2.83 -5.88
CA VAL A 115 -5.35 1.96 -5.00
C VAL A 115 -6.82 2.04 -5.39
N SER A 116 -7.54 0.96 -5.17
CA SER A 116 -8.97 0.93 -5.48
C SER A 116 -9.77 1.63 -4.39
N THR A 117 -10.78 2.42 -4.78
CA THR A 117 -11.71 3.12 -3.87
C THR A 117 -13.16 2.65 -4.04
N GLY A 118 -13.42 1.84 -5.06
CA GLY A 118 -14.68 1.14 -5.30
C GLY A 118 -14.55 0.24 -6.54
N TRP A 119 -15.64 -0.41 -6.93
CA TRP A 119 -15.67 -1.32 -8.08
C TRP A 119 -15.32 -0.63 -9.42
N ASN A 120 -15.65 0.66 -9.58
CA ASN A 120 -15.35 1.45 -10.78
C ASN A 120 -14.41 2.65 -10.55
N SER A 121 -13.93 2.84 -9.32
CA SER A 121 -13.09 3.98 -8.97
C SER A 121 -11.78 3.53 -8.33
N ALA A 122 -10.73 4.29 -8.64
CA ALA A 122 -9.42 4.14 -8.06
C ALA A 122 -8.77 5.52 -7.93
N ALA A 123 -7.89 5.65 -6.95
CA ALA A 123 -7.23 6.90 -6.59
C ALA A 123 -5.74 6.68 -6.37
N LEU A 124 -4.97 7.76 -6.54
CA LEU A 124 -3.57 7.76 -6.13
C LEU A 124 -3.49 7.80 -4.61
N SER A 125 -2.50 7.11 -4.07
CA SER A 125 -2.17 7.12 -2.65
C SER A 125 -0.97 8.03 -2.38
N GLN A 126 -1.00 8.64 -1.20
CA GLN A 126 0.10 9.40 -0.59
C GLN A 126 0.57 8.75 0.72
N ASP A 127 0.00 7.59 1.05
CA ASP A 127 0.27 6.91 2.30
C ASP A 127 1.61 6.17 2.23
N LEU A 128 2.26 6.12 3.39
CA LEU A 128 3.46 5.35 3.63
C LEU A 128 3.14 4.25 4.64
N TYR A 129 3.39 3.02 4.25
CA TYR A 129 3.31 1.88 5.15
C TYR A 129 4.70 1.32 5.42
N SER A 130 4.90 0.70 6.58
CA SER A 130 6.01 -0.22 6.79
C SER A 130 5.50 -1.63 7.04
N TYR A 131 6.23 -2.59 6.49
CA TYR A 131 5.99 -4.02 6.66
C TYR A 131 7.15 -4.67 7.41
N ASP A 132 6.81 -5.31 8.53
CA ASP A 132 7.71 -6.20 9.25
C ASP A 132 7.57 -7.62 8.70
N ASN A 133 8.62 -8.12 8.06
CA ASN A 133 8.60 -9.45 7.44
C ASN A 133 8.75 -10.59 8.46
N ILE A 134 9.11 -10.32 9.72
CA ILE A 134 9.21 -11.31 10.78
C ILE A 134 7.85 -11.42 11.47
N ASP A 135 7.32 -10.30 11.92
CA ASP A 135 6.05 -10.25 12.64
C ASP A 135 4.82 -10.24 11.71
N LYS A 136 5.03 -10.13 10.39
CA LYS A 136 3.97 -10.02 9.37
C LYS A 136 3.02 -8.85 9.65
N LYS A 137 3.56 -7.77 10.22
CA LYS A 137 2.80 -6.63 10.73
C LYS A 137 2.94 -5.42 9.81
N TRP A 138 1.81 -4.79 9.53
CA TRP A 138 1.75 -3.49 8.87
C TRP A 138 1.61 -2.34 9.85
N LYS A 139 2.22 -1.21 9.51
CA LYS A 139 2.11 0.06 10.24
C LYS A 139 1.93 1.23 9.26
N LEU A 140 1.03 2.17 9.58
CA LEU A 140 0.89 3.42 8.84
C LEU A 140 1.83 4.50 9.41
N HIS A 141 2.50 5.23 8.53
CA HIS A 141 3.39 6.35 8.83
C HIS A 141 2.78 7.69 8.42
N GLN A 142 3.46 8.81 8.72
CA GLN A 142 3.02 10.12 8.23
C GLN A 142 2.90 10.11 6.69
N SER A 143 1.78 10.58 6.15
CA SER A 143 1.57 10.71 4.70
C SER A 143 2.34 11.91 4.13
N SER A 144 2.77 11.83 2.87
CA SER A 144 3.69 12.80 2.23
C SER A 144 3.06 14.08 1.68
N ASN A 145 1.72 14.20 1.73
CA ASN A 145 0.93 15.18 0.98
C ASN A 145 1.13 15.14 -0.55
N SER A 146 1.78 14.09 -1.08
CA SER A 146 2.06 13.93 -2.51
C SER A 146 1.53 12.59 -3.00
N PHE A 147 0.49 12.66 -3.83
CA PHE A 147 -0.12 11.50 -4.46
C PHE A 147 0.68 11.10 -5.70
N ARG A 148 1.17 9.85 -5.78
CA ARG A 148 1.94 9.41 -6.95
C ARG A 148 2.00 7.90 -7.14
N TYR A 149 2.21 7.46 -8.38
CA TYR A 149 2.49 6.07 -8.74
C TYR A 149 3.57 5.99 -9.83
N LEU A 150 4.14 4.80 -10.05
CA LEU A 150 5.26 4.54 -10.94
C LEU A 150 6.48 5.45 -10.69
N HIS A 151 6.67 5.83 -9.43
CA HIS A 151 7.90 6.44 -8.93
C HIS A 151 8.87 5.34 -8.47
N SER A 152 10.12 5.70 -8.22
CA SER A 152 11.08 4.80 -7.57
C SER A 152 11.45 5.31 -6.19
N SER A 153 11.90 4.41 -5.32
CA SER A 153 12.42 4.78 -4.01
C SER A 153 13.61 3.92 -3.59
N VAL A 154 14.45 4.50 -2.74
CA VAL A 154 15.63 3.86 -2.17
C VAL A 154 15.81 4.27 -0.71
N ILE A 155 16.48 3.44 0.08
CA ILE A 155 16.94 3.83 1.42
C ILE A 155 18.38 4.36 1.32
N SER A 156 18.60 5.58 1.81
CA SER A 156 19.91 6.22 1.91
C SER A 156 20.10 6.77 3.32
N GLN A 157 20.91 6.06 4.13
CA GLN A 157 21.46 6.57 5.39
C GLN A 157 20.42 7.25 6.30
N GLY A 158 19.33 6.54 6.61
CA GLY A 158 18.25 7.02 7.48
C GLY A 158 17.10 7.75 6.78
N LEU A 159 17.19 7.97 5.47
CA LEU A 159 16.12 8.53 4.65
C LEU A 159 15.60 7.49 3.66
N MET A 160 14.28 7.50 3.41
CA MET A 160 13.70 6.94 2.19
C MET A 160 13.59 8.06 1.16
N ILE A 161 14.35 7.96 0.07
CA ILE A 161 14.33 8.93 -1.03
C ILE A 161 13.40 8.42 -2.11
N VAL A 162 12.49 9.29 -2.58
CA VAL A 162 11.54 9.03 -3.66
C VAL A 162 11.81 9.97 -4.81
N TYR A 163 11.83 9.44 -6.03
CA TYR A 163 12.07 10.23 -7.23
C TYR A 163 10.96 10.07 -8.27
N GLY A 164 10.51 11.21 -8.79
CA GLY A 164 9.59 11.34 -9.92
C GLY A 164 8.26 10.62 -9.73
N GLY A 165 7.78 10.01 -10.81
CA GLY A 165 6.47 9.34 -10.86
C GLY A 165 5.39 10.19 -11.51
N ASN A 166 4.19 9.63 -11.59
CA ASN A 166 3.01 10.30 -12.11
C ASN A 166 2.16 10.82 -10.96
N THR A 167 2.00 12.14 -10.90
CA THR A 167 1.29 12.90 -9.85
C THR A 167 -0.07 13.41 -10.31
N TYR A 168 -0.48 13.11 -11.54
CA TYR A 168 -1.70 13.68 -12.12
C TYR A 168 -2.93 13.08 -11.45
N ASN A 169 -3.67 13.95 -10.75
CA ASN A 169 -4.97 13.64 -10.20
C ASN A 169 -6.05 14.43 -10.98
N VAL A 170 -7.01 13.70 -11.56
CA VAL A 170 -8.04 14.22 -12.47
C VAL A 170 -8.94 15.27 -11.82
N THR A 171 -8.94 15.39 -10.48
CA THR A 171 -9.83 16.29 -9.73
C THR A 171 -9.37 17.75 -9.65
N SER A 172 -8.13 18.09 -10.04
CA SER A 172 -7.63 19.47 -10.03
C SER A 172 -7.47 20.00 -11.46
N TRP A 173 -8.48 20.75 -11.94
CA TRP A 173 -8.38 21.60 -13.13
C TRP A 173 -7.47 22.83 -12.90
N SER A 174 -6.22 22.59 -12.50
CA SER A 174 -5.19 23.63 -12.41
C SER A 174 -4.12 23.35 -13.46
N HIS A 175 -4.20 24.09 -14.57
CA HIS A 175 -3.20 24.52 -15.57
C HIS A 175 -1.86 23.79 -15.84
N GLU A 176 -1.45 22.75 -15.13
CA GLU A 176 -0.28 21.93 -15.45
C GLU A 176 -0.73 20.52 -15.85
N THR A 177 -0.84 20.31 -17.16
CA THR A 177 -1.21 19.06 -17.83
C THR A 177 -0.10 18.01 -17.85
N LYS A 178 0.95 18.15 -17.02
CA LYS A 178 2.09 17.22 -17.01
C LYS A 178 1.80 16.03 -16.08
N CYS A 179 1.73 14.84 -16.67
CA CYS A 179 1.49 13.59 -15.97
C CYS A 179 2.72 13.00 -15.28
N PHE A 180 3.83 13.74 -15.20
CA PHE A 180 5.10 13.21 -14.76
C PHE A 180 5.89 14.29 -14.03
N SER A 181 6.60 13.87 -13.00
CA SER A 181 7.27 14.75 -12.05
C SER A 181 8.77 14.46 -12.03
N SER A 182 9.57 15.48 -11.72
CA SER A 182 10.99 15.38 -11.39
C SER A 182 11.26 15.53 -9.89
N ASP A 183 10.21 15.61 -9.07
CA ASP A 183 10.33 15.93 -7.66
C ASP A 183 11.17 14.88 -6.95
N ILE A 184 11.96 15.34 -5.99
CA ILE A 184 12.68 14.49 -5.07
C ILE A 184 12.07 14.70 -3.68
N LEU A 185 11.44 13.67 -3.14
CA LEU A 185 10.92 13.67 -1.77
C LEU A 185 11.82 12.81 -0.89
N ALA A 186 11.99 13.20 0.36
CA ALA A 186 12.60 12.36 1.37
C ALA A 186 11.66 12.18 2.55
N TYR A 187 11.62 10.94 3.05
CA TYR A 187 11.01 10.60 4.32
C TYR A 187 12.11 10.27 5.31
N ASP A 188 12.14 11.03 6.42
CA ASP A 188 12.99 10.82 7.56
C ASP A 188 12.42 9.69 8.42
N ILE A 189 13.09 8.53 8.40
CA ILE A 189 12.64 7.33 9.09
C ILE A 189 12.64 7.54 10.61
N ALA A 190 13.62 8.28 11.14
CA ALA A 190 13.75 8.49 12.57
C ALA A 190 12.72 9.49 13.11
N CYS A 191 12.38 10.50 12.29
CA CYS A 191 11.48 11.57 12.68
C CYS A 191 10.04 11.40 12.20
N ASP A 192 9.75 10.34 11.44
CA ASP A 192 8.46 10.09 10.79
C ASP A 192 7.96 11.32 10.02
N HIS A 193 8.84 11.94 9.21
CA HIS A 193 8.57 13.23 8.59
C HIS A 193 8.97 13.31 7.12
N TRP A 194 8.15 13.98 6.32
CA TRP A 194 8.40 14.20 4.90
C TRP A 194 8.93 15.61 4.62
N PHE A 195 9.87 15.71 3.69
CA PHE A 195 10.32 17.00 3.15
C PHE A 195 10.66 16.89 1.66
N SER A 196 10.49 18.00 0.94
CA SER A 196 10.96 18.12 -0.45
C SER A 196 12.46 18.45 -0.47
N MET A 197 13.16 17.80 -1.41
CA MET A 197 14.56 18.01 -1.75
C MET A 197 14.72 18.72 -3.10
N ASP A 198 13.68 19.37 -3.64
CA ASP A 198 13.73 20.00 -4.96
C ASP A 198 14.78 21.13 -5.00
N ASP A 199 14.98 21.85 -3.90
CA ASP A 199 16.03 22.87 -3.74
C ASP A 199 17.46 22.30 -3.73
N SER A 200 17.62 20.97 -3.65
CA SER A 200 18.95 20.34 -3.63
C SER A 200 19.55 20.15 -5.01
N LEU A 201 18.77 20.35 -6.07
CA LEU A 201 19.25 20.32 -7.44
C LEU A 201 19.80 21.70 -7.85
N PRO A 202 20.97 21.77 -8.51
CA PRO A 202 21.48 23.03 -9.03
C PRO A 202 20.48 23.70 -9.99
N ALA A 203 20.29 25.02 -9.87
CA ALA A 203 19.38 25.77 -10.74
C ALA A 203 19.75 25.68 -12.23
N ASP A 204 21.04 25.49 -12.53
CA ASP A 204 21.58 25.38 -13.90
C ASP A 204 21.62 23.92 -14.40
N PHE A 205 20.89 23.01 -13.74
CA PHE A 205 20.87 21.59 -14.12
C PHE A 205 19.94 21.38 -15.34
N ASP A 206 20.47 21.66 -16.53
CA ASP A 206 19.79 21.52 -17.83
C ASP A 206 19.70 20.05 -18.27
N VAL A 207 18.92 19.26 -17.53
CA VAL A 207 18.65 17.85 -17.83
C VAL A 207 17.15 17.61 -17.81
N ASP A 208 16.67 16.85 -18.79
CA ASP A 208 15.29 16.40 -18.87
C ASP A 208 14.97 15.35 -17.79
N LEU A 209 14.66 15.84 -16.59
CA LEU A 209 14.42 15.01 -15.40
C LEU A 209 13.01 14.40 -15.32
N PRO A 210 11.91 15.12 -15.58
CA PRO A 210 10.57 14.65 -15.24
C PRO A 210 10.21 13.31 -15.90
N ARG A 211 9.84 12.29 -15.11
CA ARG A 211 9.58 10.93 -15.63
C ARG A 211 8.86 10.03 -14.63
N PHE A 212 8.24 8.97 -15.15
CA PHE A 212 7.72 7.85 -14.35
C PHE A 212 8.10 6.50 -14.98
N GLY A 213 7.87 5.41 -14.28
CA GLY A 213 8.16 4.05 -14.77
C GLY A 213 9.66 3.74 -14.91
N HIS A 214 10.51 4.52 -14.26
CA HIS A 214 11.96 4.27 -14.18
C HIS A 214 12.28 3.34 -13.02
N THR A 215 13.53 2.87 -12.96
CA THR A 215 14.04 2.12 -11.80
C THR A 215 15.12 2.94 -11.11
N ALA A 216 15.23 2.77 -9.79
CA ALA A 216 16.34 3.31 -9.03
C ALA A 216 16.91 2.28 -8.06
N THR A 217 18.20 2.38 -7.80
CA THR A 217 18.91 1.51 -6.85
C THR A 217 20.09 2.23 -6.22
N MET A 218 20.57 1.72 -5.09
CA MET A 218 21.74 2.25 -4.41
C MET A 218 23.02 1.58 -4.92
N ILE A 219 23.98 2.39 -5.37
CA ILE A 219 25.32 1.98 -5.77
C ILE A 219 26.33 2.86 -5.03
N ASN A 220 27.16 2.27 -4.17
CA ASN A 220 28.20 3.00 -3.42
C ASN A 220 27.66 4.27 -2.71
N LYS A 221 26.55 4.14 -1.98
CA LYS A 221 25.83 5.25 -1.30
C LYS A 221 25.21 6.32 -2.21
N SER A 222 25.25 6.13 -3.53
CA SER A 222 24.62 7.02 -4.50
C SER A 222 23.38 6.34 -5.09
N MET A 223 22.33 7.11 -5.35
CA MET A 223 21.12 6.61 -6.01
C MET A 223 21.32 6.69 -7.52
N ALA A 224 21.34 5.54 -8.19
CA ALA A 224 21.37 5.44 -9.64
C ALA A 224 19.96 5.30 -10.18
N ILE A 225 19.58 6.13 -11.15
CA ILE A 225 18.25 6.15 -11.76
C ILE A 225 18.38 5.88 -13.25
N LEU A 226 17.65 4.88 -13.74
CA LEU A 226 17.76 4.40 -15.11
C LEU A 226 16.40 4.44 -15.82
N GLY A 227 16.40 5.05 -17.02
CA GLY A 227 15.28 5.02 -17.95
C GLY A 227 14.06 5.80 -17.45
N GLY A 228 12.88 5.30 -17.79
CA GLY A 228 11.59 5.94 -17.51
C GLY A 228 10.85 6.41 -18.76
N PHE A 229 9.77 7.14 -18.55
CA PHE A 229 8.87 7.62 -19.59
C PHE A 229 8.29 8.99 -19.21
N ASP A 230 8.19 9.88 -20.20
CA ASP A 230 7.60 11.22 -20.14
C ASP A 230 6.77 11.54 -21.40
N GLY A 231 6.43 10.49 -22.17
CA GLY A 231 5.97 10.60 -23.56
C GLY A 231 6.92 9.88 -24.52
N VAL A 232 8.21 9.78 -24.17
CA VAL A 232 9.19 8.93 -24.85
C VAL A 232 9.90 8.03 -23.86
N LEU A 233 10.27 6.82 -24.30
CA LEU A 233 11.10 5.93 -23.49
C LEU A 233 12.50 6.51 -23.33
N LYS A 234 12.94 6.67 -22.09
CA LYS A 234 14.27 7.15 -21.74
C LYS A 234 15.25 5.98 -21.62
N LYS A 235 16.52 6.25 -21.89
CA LYS A 235 17.64 5.29 -21.83
C LYS A 235 18.86 5.85 -21.10
N ASP A 236 18.71 7.02 -20.51
CA ASP A 236 19.72 7.71 -19.73
C ASP A 236 19.85 7.10 -18.33
N LEU A 237 21.02 7.33 -17.75
CA LEU A 237 21.38 6.97 -16.39
C LEU A 237 21.92 8.23 -15.73
N PHE A 238 21.38 8.59 -14.58
CA PHE A 238 21.95 9.64 -13.73
C PHE A 238 22.11 9.14 -12.31
N MET A 239 23.07 9.73 -11.61
CA MET A 239 23.40 9.39 -10.24
C MET A 239 23.16 10.60 -9.35
N TYR A 240 22.35 10.42 -8.33
CA TYR A 240 22.21 11.36 -7.24
C TYR A 240 23.17 10.96 -6.12
N VAL A 241 24.10 11.85 -5.80
CA VAL A 241 25.11 11.65 -4.75
C VAL A 241 24.68 12.45 -3.52
N PRO A 242 24.40 11.80 -2.38
CA PRO A 242 24.10 12.49 -1.14
C PRO A 242 25.24 13.42 -0.70
N GLY A 243 24.87 14.48 0.01
CA GLY A 243 25.83 15.41 0.61
C GLY A 243 26.48 14.85 1.89
N GLU A 244 27.24 15.73 2.55
CA GLU A 244 27.96 15.43 3.80
C GLU A 244 27.43 16.29 4.95
N CYS A 245 26.98 15.66 6.04
CA CYS A 245 26.45 16.35 7.22
C CYS A 245 27.42 17.39 7.79
N GLN A 246 28.72 17.17 7.64
CA GLN A 246 29.80 18.02 8.12
C GLN A 246 29.81 19.43 7.51
N THR A 247 29.09 19.64 6.40
CA THR A 247 28.91 20.96 5.79
C THR A 247 27.99 21.86 6.62
N ALA A 248 27.04 21.28 7.37
CA ALA A 248 26.18 22.03 8.28
C ALA A 248 26.94 22.44 9.54
N LYS A 249 27.02 23.75 9.82
CA LYS A 249 27.79 24.29 10.94
C LYS A 249 26.97 24.60 12.18
N THR A 250 25.66 24.79 12.02
CA THR A 250 24.76 25.05 13.13
C THR A 250 23.86 23.85 13.39
N LYS A 251 23.36 23.73 14.63
CA LYS A 251 22.36 22.73 14.99
C LYS A 251 21.14 22.77 14.07
N ASN A 252 20.63 23.97 13.77
CA ASN A 252 19.44 24.12 12.94
C ASN A 252 19.68 23.63 11.51
N ASP A 253 20.81 24.00 10.89
CA ASP A 253 21.14 23.57 9.54
C ASP A 253 21.39 22.05 9.48
N CYS A 254 21.93 21.48 10.56
CA CYS A 254 22.17 20.04 10.68
C CYS A 254 20.86 19.25 10.71
N LEU A 255 19.91 19.67 11.55
CA LEU A 255 18.63 18.98 11.69
C LEU A 255 17.70 19.18 10.48
N ASN A 256 17.90 20.28 9.73
CA ASN A 256 17.19 20.58 8.48
C ASN A 256 18.01 20.23 7.23
N TYR A 257 19.07 19.41 7.37
CA TYR A 257 19.92 19.04 6.26
C TYR A 257 19.14 18.22 5.23
N LYS A 258 18.99 18.77 4.02
CA LYS A 258 18.20 18.16 2.95
C LYS A 258 18.98 17.19 2.05
N PRO A 259 20.27 17.39 1.67
CA PRO A 259 20.92 16.60 0.62
C PRO A 259 21.10 15.08 0.85
N GLY A 260 20.03 14.28 0.83
CA GLY A 260 20.08 12.82 0.62
C GLY A 260 20.62 11.96 1.77
N ILE A 261 20.82 12.55 2.94
CA ILE A 261 21.35 11.88 4.15
C ILE A 261 20.68 12.43 5.41
N LYS A 262 20.34 11.55 6.36
CA LYS A 262 19.86 12.00 7.67
C LYS A 262 21.04 12.41 8.55
N CYS A 263 21.04 13.66 9.00
CA CYS A 263 22.03 14.18 9.93
C CYS A 263 21.47 14.32 11.35
N ILE A 264 22.37 14.23 12.33
CA ILE A 264 22.09 14.43 13.75
C ILE A 264 23.11 15.39 14.36
N TRP A 265 22.68 16.13 15.38
CA TRP A 265 23.56 17.08 16.08
C TRP A 265 24.13 16.45 17.35
N ASN A 266 25.45 16.34 17.42
CA ASN A 266 26.14 15.86 18.61
C ASN A 266 26.30 17.00 19.63
N LYS A 267 25.54 16.96 20.75
CA LYS A 267 25.56 18.03 21.75
C LYS A 267 26.90 18.18 22.46
N ARG A 268 27.63 17.07 22.63
CA ARG A 268 28.92 17.07 23.34
C ARG A 268 30.06 17.61 22.50
N LYS A 269 30.03 17.35 21.19
CA LYS A 269 31.05 17.77 20.23
C LYS A 269 30.70 19.06 19.49
N GLU A 270 29.45 19.51 19.61
CA GLU A 270 28.88 20.64 18.85
C GLU A 270 29.12 20.50 17.34
N PHE A 271 28.82 19.31 16.82
CA PHE A 271 29.14 18.95 15.44
C PHE A 271 28.03 18.13 14.80
N CYS A 272 27.83 18.34 13.50
CA CYS A 272 26.85 17.62 12.70
C CYS A 272 27.46 16.33 12.12
N GLU A 273 26.83 15.19 12.41
CA GLU A 273 27.27 13.89 11.92
C GLU A 273 26.12 13.10 11.29
N ALA A 274 26.45 12.17 10.38
CA ALA A 274 25.47 11.28 9.78
C ALA A 274 24.80 10.41 10.84
N HIS A 275 23.49 10.17 10.71
CA HIS A 275 22.76 9.34 11.65
C HIS A 275 23.33 7.91 11.65
N PRO A 276 23.89 7.46 12.78
CA PRO A 276 24.48 6.14 12.86
C PRO A 276 23.40 5.06 12.79
N SER A 277 23.56 4.18 11.81
CA SER A 277 22.70 3.05 11.47
C SER A 277 22.55 1.97 12.55
N HIS A 278 23.01 2.17 13.78
CA HIS A 278 22.85 1.23 14.89
C HIS A 278 22.05 1.81 16.08
N LEU A 279 21.62 3.07 16.01
CA LEU A 279 21.16 3.81 17.18
C LEU A 279 19.65 4.09 17.24
N LEU A 280 18.84 3.51 16.35
CA LEU A 280 17.39 3.72 16.30
C LEU A 280 16.62 3.32 17.59
N HIS A 281 17.26 2.67 18.57
CA HIS A 281 16.58 2.18 19.78
C HIS A 281 17.32 2.41 21.12
N SER A 282 18.42 3.16 21.18
CA SER A 282 19.12 3.37 22.46
C SER A 282 18.62 4.63 23.17
N SER A 283 17.69 4.46 24.12
CA SER A 283 17.21 5.51 25.03
C SER A 283 18.33 6.27 25.75
N LYS A 284 19.49 5.64 25.99
CA LYS A 284 20.66 6.25 26.62
C LYS A 284 21.42 7.26 25.75
N LEU A 285 21.16 7.32 24.44
CA LEU A 285 21.86 8.21 23.50
C LEU A 285 21.04 9.44 23.10
N LEU A 286 19.70 9.40 23.20
CA LEU A 286 18.84 10.56 22.92
C LEU A 286 19.19 11.79 23.78
N ASP A 287 19.74 11.59 24.98
CA ASP A 287 20.16 12.72 25.82
C ASP A 287 21.39 13.46 25.26
N SER A 288 22.24 12.76 24.48
CA SER A 288 23.52 13.28 23.99
C SER A 288 23.50 13.83 22.57
N VAL A 289 22.45 13.56 21.81
CA VAL A 289 22.29 14.01 20.42
C VAL A 289 20.91 14.62 20.21
N ASP A 290 20.79 15.57 19.29
CA ASP A 290 19.48 15.97 18.76
C ASP A 290 19.26 15.26 17.42
N VAL A 291 18.10 14.61 17.27
CA VAL A 291 17.77 13.81 16.08
C VAL A 291 16.73 14.50 15.22
N CYS A 292 15.69 15.04 15.83
CA CYS A 292 14.57 15.67 15.15
C CYS A 292 14.38 17.10 15.64
N GLN A 293 13.84 17.96 14.78
CA GLN A 293 13.28 19.23 15.21
C GLN A 293 12.04 18.97 16.07
N ILE A 294 11.88 19.72 17.15
CA ILE A 294 10.67 19.66 17.98
C ILE A 294 9.73 20.73 17.44
N ASP A 295 8.59 20.32 16.86
CA ASP A 295 7.58 21.26 16.39
C ASP A 295 6.37 21.24 17.35
N GLU A 296 6.14 22.34 18.08
CA GLU A 296 5.09 22.42 19.10
C GLU A 296 3.67 22.38 18.50
N HIS A 297 3.52 22.81 17.23
CA HIS A 297 2.25 22.76 16.49
C HIS A 297 1.81 21.35 16.07
N HIS A 298 2.68 20.34 16.22
CA HIS A 298 2.43 18.97 15.78
C HIS A 298 1.35 18.27 16.63
N THR A 299 1.18 18.65 17.90
CA THR A 299 0.29 17.94 18.86
C THR A 299 -1.19 17.96 18.48
N ASN A 300 -1.72 19.10 18.05
CA ASN A 300 -3.11 19.23 17.60
C ASN A 300 -3.38 18.46 16.31
N SER A 301 -2.39 18.44 15.40
CA SER A 301 -2.44 17.68 14.15
C SER A 301 -2.52 16.17 14.41
N LEU A 302 -1.71 15.67 15.36
CA LEU A 302 -1.69 14.24 15.74
C LEU A 302 -2.99 13.79 16.41
N SER A 303 -3.59 14.63 17.24
CA SER A 303 -4.92 14.36 17.83
C SER A 303 -5.99 14.21 16.75
N GLY A 304 -6.03 15.13 15.79
CA GLY A 304 -6.94 15.07 14.64
C GLY A 304 -6.67 13.90 13.69
N PHE A 305 -5.44 13.40 13.63
CA PHE A 305 -5.07 12.19 12.88
C PHE A 305 -5.67 10.94 13.54
N CYS A 306 -5.42 10.69 14.83
CA CYS A 306 -5.95 9.52 15.53
C CYS A 306 -7.48 9.48 15.46
N SER A 307 -8.17 10.62 15.63
CA SER A 307 -9.64 10.67 15.62
C SER A 307 -10.28 10.29 14.28
N LYS A 308 -9.54 10.29 13.18
CA LYS A 308 -10.04 9.86 11.86
C LYS A 308 -10.04 8.33 11.69
N LEU A 309 -9.34 7.61 12.56
CA LEU A 309 -9.21 6.16 12.48
C LEU A 309 -10.41 5.50 13.14
N SER A 310 -11.19 4.78 12.33
CA SER A 310 -12.44 4.14 12.75
C SER A 310 -12.29 2.66 13.16
N ALA A 311 -11.09 2.09 13.06
CA ALA A 311 -10.82 0.69 13.39
C ALA A 311 -9.74 0.55 14.46
N CYS A 312 -9.96 -0.35 15.41
CA CYS A 312 -9.02 -0.62 16.51
C CYS A 312 -7.63 -1.03 16.01
N SER A 313 -7.56 -1.95 15.05
CA SER A 313 -6.29 -2.39 14.45
C SER A 313 -5.56 -1.27 13.71
N ALA A 314 -6.31 -0.39 13.02
CA ALA A 314 -5.77 0.79 12.37
C ALA A 314 -5.20 1.78 13.37
N CYS A 315 -5.96 2.09 14.43
CA CYS A 315 -5.55 3.01 15.50
C CYS A 315 -4.22 2.59 16.15
N LEU A 316 -4.11 1.31 16.51
CA LEU A 316 -2.96 0.78 17.26
C LEU A 316 -1.76 0.39 16.38
N SER A 317 -1.87 0.58 15.07
CA SER A 317 -0.83 0.24 14.10
C SER A 317 -0.39 1.46 13.30
N THR A 318 -0.17 2.58 13.99
CA THR A 318 0.39 3.79 13.38
C THR A 318 1.73 4.14 14.02
N SER A 319 2.53 4.98 13.34
CA SER A 319 3.75 5.60 13.88
C SER A 319 3.49 6.57 15.02
N VAL A 320 2.23 6.97 15.19
CA VAL A 320 1.74 7.86 16.23
C VAL A 320 1.28 7.04 17.43
N ASP A 321 1.48 7.58 18.63
CA ASP A 321 1.03 6.98 19.90
C ASP A 321 -0.50 7.10 20.07
N CYS A 322 -1.29 6.54 19.15
CA CYS A 322 -2.74 6.47 19.28
C CYS A 322 -3.13 5.30 20.20
N VAL A 323 -4.25 5.47 20.91
CA VAL A 323 -4.85 4.49 21.82
C VAL A 323 -6.32 4.29 21.46
N TRP A 324 -6.81 3.07 21.61
CA TRP A 324 -8.21 2.76 21.30
C TRP A 324 -9.06 2.77 22.57
N CYS A 325 -10.10 3.60 22.54
CA CYS A 325 -11.01 3.89 23.64
C CYS A 325 -12.43 3.43 23.29
N GLN A 326 -13.35 3.47 24.26
CA GLN A 326 -14.76 3.12 24.03
C GLN A 326 -15.43 4.05 23.00
N ASP A 327 -15.02 5.31 22.94
CA ASP A 327 -15.51 6.35 22.04
C ASP A 327 -14.73 6.44 20.71
N GLY A 328 -13.78 5.53 20.47
CA GLY A 328 -12.98 5.46 19.26
C GLY A 328 -11.48 5.70 19.50
N CYS A 329 -10.76 6.09 18.44
CA CYS A 329 -9.32 6.27 18.50
C CYS A 329 -8.95 7.67 19.03
N SER A 330 -8.04 7.73 20.02
CA SER A 330 -7.56 8.96 20.65
C SER A 330 -6.03 9.01 20.66
N TYR A 331 -5.44 10.20 20.81
CA TYR A 331 -3.99 10.37 20.92
C TYR A 331 -3.53 10.24 22.38
N LYS A 332 -2.56 9.35 22.64
CA LYS A 332 -1.88 9.03 23.91
C LYS A 332 -2.73 8.50 25.07
N PHE A 333 -3.95 8.98 25.26
CA PHE A 333 -4.80 8.59 26.37
C PHE A 333 -6.28 8.74 26.01
N CYS A 334 -7.14 7.96 26.66
CA CYS A 334 -8.59 8.11 26.54
C CYS A 334 -9.09 9.37 27.26
N LYS A 335 -10.04 10.07 26.65
CA LYS A 335 -10.68 11.23 27.28
C LYS A 335 -11.42 10.78 28.53
N ARG A 336 -11.14 11.41 29.68
CA ARG A 336 -11.96 11.21 30.88
C ARG A 336 -13.29 11.94 30.71
N PRO A 337 -14.43 11.35 31.12
CA PRO A 337 -15.70 12.07 31.10
C PRO A 337 -15.59 13.34 31.95
N THR A 338 -15.88 14.49 31.34
CA THR A 338 -15.94 15.78 32.05
C THR A 338 -17.18 15.81 32.92
N SER A 339 -16.97 16.01 34.22
CA SER A 339 -17.94 15.92 35.32
C SER A 339 -18.99 17.05 35.35
N THR A 340 -19.67 17.33 34.24
CA THR A 340 -20.81 18.26 34.21
C THR A 340 -22.17 17.57 34.09
N ASP A 341 -22.21 16.25 33.85
CA ASP A 341 -23.47 15.46 33.81
C ASP A 341 -23.64 14.48 34.98
N SER A 342 -22.81 14.55 36.03
CA SER A 342 -22.86 13.60 37.15
C SER A 342 -23.04 14.31 38.49
N HIS A 343 -24.25 14.78 38.77
CA HIS A 343 -24.67 15.10 40.15
C HIS A 343 -25.27 13.90 40.90
N GLU A 344 -25.26 12.69 40.33
CA GLU A 344 -25.80 11.49 41.00
C GLU A 344 -24.82 10.31 41.22
N GLU A 345 -23.60 10.31 40.67
CA GLU A 345 -22.72 9.12 40.75
C GLU A 345 -21.53 9.23 41.71
N PHE A 346 -21.57 10.14 42.69
CA PHE A 346 -20.44 10.30 43.63
C PHE A 346 -20.35 9.21 44.72
N ASN A 347 -21.29 8.26 44.80
CA ASN A 347 -21.31 7.23 45.85
C ASN A 347 -21.17 5.78 45.38
N LYS A 348 -20.75 5.53 44.13
CA LYS A 348 -20.49 4.16 43.64
C LYS A 348 -19.09 3.95 43.09
N GLY A 349 -18.09 4.28 43.89
CA GLY A 349 -16.77 3.62 43.88
C GLY A 349 -15.88 3.81 42.65
N THR A 350 -14.58 3.80 42.90
CA THR A 350 -13.47 3.82 41.94
C THR A 350 -13.49 2.72 40.86
N SER A 351 -14.37 1.72 40.99
CA SER A 351 -14.46 0.55 40.09
C SER A 351 -15.19 0.81 38.75
N LEU A 352 -16.13 1.77 38.71
CA LEU A 352 -16.87 2.08 37.47
C LEU A 352 -16.06 2.97 36.50
N LEU A 353 -15.24 3.86 37.04
CA LEU A 353 -14.34 4.74 36.28
C LEU A 353 -13.19 3.96 35.61
N ASP A 354 -12.69 2.90 36.24
CA ASP A 354 -11.71 1.96 35.65
C ASP A 354 -12.33 1.08 34.55
N TYR A 355 -13.65 0.81 34.61
CA TYR A 355 -14.36 0.06 33.57
C TYR A 355 -14.60 0.90 32.30
N ILE A 356 -14.84 2.20 32.44
CA ILE A 356 -15.09 3.15 31.34
C ILE A 356 -13.78 3.57 30.64
N SER A 357 -12.64 3.48 31.35
CA SER A 357 -11.30 3.86 30.86
C SER A 357 -10.43 2.67 30.44
N LYS A 358 -11.03 1.56 30.01
CA LYS A 358 -10.25 0.39 29.55
C LYS A 358 -9.58 0.70 28.21
N GLU A 359 -8.38 1.26 28.31
CA GLU A 359 -7.49 1.55 27.20
C GLU A 359 -7.04 0.24 26.55
N VAL A 360 -7.28 0.10 25.25
CA VAL A 360 -6.73 -1.00 24.47
C VAL A 360 -5.44 -0.50 23.83
N THR A 361 -4.31 -1.04 24.27
CA THR A 361 -2.97 -0.64 23.81
C THR A 361 -2.32 -1.65 22.87
N SER A 362 -2.95 -2.80 22.68
CA SER A 362 -2.43 -3.90 21.87
C SER A 362 -3.45 -4.37 20.84
N CYS A 363 -3.03 -4.51 19.58
CA CYS A 363 -3.89 -5.01 18.50
C CYS A 363 -4.46 -6.40 18.77
N LYS A 364 -3.82 -7.21 19.63
CA LYS A 364 -4.30 -8.56 19.97
C LYS A 364 -5.59 -8.54 20.78
N ASP A 365 -5.84 -7.42 21.47
CA ASP A 365 -7.00 -7.21 22.32
C ASP A 365 -8.16 -6.52 21.59
N CYS A 366 -7.93 -6.10 20.33
CA CYS A 366 -9.02 -5.75 19.43
C CYS A 366 -9.88 -7.01 19.18
N SER A 367 -11.20 -6.86 19.23
CA SER A 367 -12.09 -7.96 18.84
C SER A 367 -11.77 -8.39 17.42
N LYS A 368 -11.48 -9.68 17.21
CA LYS A 368 -11.19 -10.27 15.88
C LYS A 368 -12.43 -10.34 14.97
N THR A 369 -13.44 -9.52 15.23
CA THR A 369 -14.61 -9.38 14.38
C THR A 369 -14.23 -8.59 13.14
N ILE A 370 -14.45 -9.18 11.97
CA ILE A 370 -14.36 -8.47 10.70
C ILE A 370 -15.32 -7.28 10.76
N SER A 371 -14.77 -6.09 10.56
CA SER A 371 -15.53 -4.87 10.50
C SER A 371 -16.16 -4.72 9.11
N GLU A 372 -17.25 -3.98 9.01
CA GLU A 372 -17.86 -3.62 7.72
C GLU A 372 -16.84 -2.99 6.75
N GLY A 373 -15.89 -2.22 7.30
CA GLY A 373 -14.79 -1.61 6.55
C GLY A 373 -13.80 -2.60 5.94
N ASP A 374 -13.75 -3.86 6.38
CA ASP A 374 -12.86 -4.88 5.82
C ASP A 374 -13.43 -5.46 4.52
N CYS A 375 -14.73 -5.78 4.47
CA CYS A 375 -15.40 -6.23 3.27
C CYS A 375 -15.47 -5.12 2.21
N ASN A 376 -15.72 -3.87 2.64
CA ASN A 376 -15.80 -2.72 1.76
C ASN A 376 -14.51 -2.39 1.00
N ARG A 377 -13.36 -2.98 1.36
CA ARG A 377 -12.09 -2.85 0.63
C ARG A 377 -11.96 -3.84 -0.55
N LEU A 378 -12.82 -4.85 -0.61
CA LEU A 378 -12.79 -5.92 -1.61
C LEU A 378 -13.69 -5.55 -2.78
N HIS A 379 -13.12 -4.96 -3.83
CA HIS A 379 -13.89 -4.37 -4.93
C HIS A 379 -14.14 -5.32 -6.12
N THR A 380 -13.84 -6.61 -5.99
CA THR A 380 -14.19 -7.62 -6.98
C THR A 380 -14.94 -8.77 -6.31
N CYS A 381 -15.84 -9.41 -7.05
CA CYS A 381 -16.57 -10.58 -6.57
C CYS A 381 -15.61 -11.68 -6.10
N HIS A 382 -14.56 -11.97 -6.87
CA HIS A 382 -13.59 -13.02 -6.52
C HIS A 382 -12.83 -12.71 -5.24
N SER A 383 -12.40 -11.46 -5.03
CA SER A 383 -11.75 -11.05 -3.78
C SER A 383 -12.71 -11.08 -2.60
N CYS A 384 -13.95 -10.66 -2.80
CA CYS A 384 -15.00 -10.73 -1.77
C CYS A 384 -15.24 -12.18 -1.31
N GLN A 385 -15.30 -13.13 -2.24
CA GLN A 385 -15.51 -14.54 -1.96
C GLN A 385 -14.35 -15.21 -1.22
N VAL A 386 -13.12 -14.70 -1.32
CA VAL A 386 -11.99 -15.21 -0.54
C VAL A 386 -12.33 -15.13 0.95
N ASN A 387 -13.02 -14.08 1.39
CA ASN A 387 -13.41 -13.91 2.79
C ASN A 387 -14.78 -14.53 3.08
N SER A 388 -14.83 -15.56 3.93
CA SER A 388 -16.06 -16.27 4.27
C SER A 388 -17.09 -15.44 5.03
N LEU A 389 -16.70 -14.30 5.60
CA LEU A 389 -17.59 -13.39 6.32
C LEU A 389 -18.12 -12.25 5.46
N CYS A 390 -17.68 -12.14 4.21
CA CYS A 390 -18.15 -11.14 3.27
C CYS A 390 -19.06 -11.76 2.19
N HIS A 391 -19.98 -10.95 1.66
CA HIS A 391 -20.90 -11.34 0.59
C HIS A 391 -20.95 -10.27 -0.51
N TRP A 392 -20.96 -10.73 -1.76
CA TRP A 392 -21.02 -9.85 -2.92
C TRP A 392 -22.48 -9.57 -3.31
N VAL A 393 -22.86 -8.30 -3.28
CA VAL A 393 -24.22 -7.85 -3.58
C VAL A 393 -24.19 -6.88 -4.75
N THR A 394 -25.16 -7.00 -5.66
CA THR A 394 -25.36 -6.05 -6.76
C THR A 394 -26.72 -5.38 -6.60
N VAL A 395 -26.73 -4.08 -6.34
CA VAL A 395 -27.94 -3.25 -6.20
C VAL A 395 -27.93 -2.17 -7.27
N ASN A 396 -28.96 -2.09 -8.12
CA ASN A 396 -29.09 -1.04 -9.15
C ASN A 396 -27.85 -0.86 -10.05
N ASN A 397 -27.24 -1.96 -10.52
CA ASN A 397 -25.96 -1.93 -11.26
C ASN A 397 -24.80 -1.29 -10.45
N ASN A 398 -24.82 -1.37 -9.13
CA ASN A 398 -23.71 -1.02 -8.26
C ASN A 398 -23.34 -2.28 -7.47
N SER A 399 -22.12 -2.79 -7.65
CA SER A 399 -21.68 -4.03 -7.00
C SER A 399 -20.74 -3.72 -5.85
N VAL A 400 -21.05 -4.24 -4.66
CA VAL A 400 -20.34 -3.97 -3.41
C VAL A 400 -20.16 -5.26 -2.62
N CYS A 401 -19.05 -5.35 -1.88
CA CYS A 401 -18.78 -6.44 -0.95
C CYS A 401 -19.13 -6.00 0.47
N GLU A 402 -20.13 -6.64 1.09
CA GLU A 402 -20.67 -6.28 2.40
C GLU A 402 -20.48 -7.41 3.42
N LEU A 403 -20.62 -7.11 4.71
CA LEU A 403 -20.54 -8.13 5.76
C LEU A 403 -21.79 -9.04 5.72
N ALA A 404 -21.59 -10.35 5.78
CA ALA A 404 -22.69 -11.31 5.80
C ALA A 404 -23.44 -11.25 7.14
N THR A 405 -24.66 -10.71 7.16
CA THR A 405 -25.53 -10.73 8.35
C THR A 405 -26.27 -12.07 8.49
N GLN A 406 -26.65 -12.45 9.73
CA GLN A 406 -27.32 -13.73 10.02
C GLN A 406 -28.65 -13.95 9.27
N ASN A 407 -29.27 -12.88 8.73
CA ASN A 407 -30.48 -13.00 7.91
C ASN A 407 -30.21 -13.39 6.45
N ASN A 408 -28.95 -13.34 5.99
CA ASN A 408 -28.54 -13.70 4.62
C ASN A 408 -27.52 -14.85 4.56
N SER A 409 -27.22 -15.50 5.69
CA SER A 409 -26.24 -16.59 5.80
C SER A 409 -26.88 -17.86 6.34
N TYR A 410 -27.53 -18.63 5.47
CA TYR A 410 -27.91 -20.01 5.81
C TYR A 410 -26.67 -20.91 5.75
N TYR A 411 -25.98 -21.04 6.89
CA TYR A 411 -25.00 -22.11 7.12
C TYR A 411 -25.72 -23.46 7.16
N PRO A 412 -25.26 -24.50 6.44
CA PRO A 412 -25.80 -25.83 6.67
C PRO A 412 -25.28 -26.32 8.02
N SER A 413 -26.19 -26.54 8.96
CA SER A 413 -25.89 -27.39 10.10
C SER A 413 -25.47 -28.77 9.58
N SER A 414 -24.38 -29.29 10.14
CA SER A 414 -23.90 -30.64 9.91
C SER A 414 -24.99 -31.63 10.34
N ASN A 415 -25.90 -32.05 9.44
CA ASN A 415 -26.62 -33.33 9.47
C ASN A 415 -27.70 -33.53 8.38
N THR A 416 -27.53 -33.03 7.16
CA THR A 416 -28.38 -33.48 6.04
C THR A 416 -27.57 -33.71 4.76
N LYS A 417 -27.38 -34.99 4.43
CA LYS A 417 -27.04 -35.41 3.06
C LYS A 417 -28.26 -35.14 2.18
N LEU A 418 -28.27 -34.03 1.46
CA LEU A 418 -29.18 -33.84 0.33
C LEU A 418 -28.38 -33.60 -0.95
N PRO A 419 -28.81 -34.15 -2.11
CA PRO A 419 -28.03 -34.12 -3.34
C PRO A 419 -27.89 -32.68 -3.88
N MET A 420 -26.69 -32.37 -4.34
CA MET A 420 -26.26 -31.05 -4.79
C MET A 420 -26.79 -30.70 -6.20
N GLU A 421 -28.12 -30.73 -6.42
CA GLU A 421 -28.70 -30.35 -7.72
C GLU A 421 -29.95 -29.46 -7.63
N ASN A 422 -30.61 -29.35 -6.47
CA ASN A 422 -31.93 -28.66 -6.38
C ASN A 422 -31.99 -27.45 -5.43
N LEU A 423 -30.93 -26.64 -5.33
CA LEU A 423 -30.95 -25.36 -4.58
C LEU A 423 -30.91 -24.13 -5.50
N MET A 424 -31.34 -24.27 -6.76
CA MET A 424 -31.20 -23.21 -7.77
C MET A 424 -32.36 -22.21 -7.89
N GLU A 425 -33.46 -22.30 -7.12
CA GLU A 425 -34.67 -21.52 -7.51
C GLU A 425 -35.41 -20.71 -6.43
N GLU A 426 -34.89 -20.50 -5.20
CA GLU A 426 -35.62 -19.67 -4.22
C GLU A 426 -34.88 -18.45 -3.64
N THR A 427 -33.59 -18.23 -3.92
CA THR A 427 -32.86 -17.11 -3.27
C THR A 427 -32.31 -16.03 -4.19
N GLY A 428 -32.43 -16.08 -5.52
CA GLY A 428 -32.06 -14.96 -6.40
C GLY A 428 -30.59 -14.48 -6.39
N TYR A 429 -29.70 -15.07 -5.58
CA TYR A 429 -28.29 -14.66 -5.45
C TYR A 429 -27.35 -15.75 -6.01
N PRO A 430 -26.57 -15.48 -7.06
CA PRO A 430 -25.59 -16.43 -7.55
C PRO A 430 -24.43 -16.54 -6.55
N ARG A 431 -24.29 -17.70 -5.88
CA ARG A 431 -23.09 -18.07 -5.10
C ARG A 431 -21.81 -18.19 -5.95
N LYS A 432 -21.91 -18.07 -7.27
CA LYS A 432 -20.76 -18.12 -8.20
C LYS A 432 -20.54 -16.75 -8.81
N CYS A 433 -19.32 -16.22 -8.64
CA CYS A 433 -18.88 -15.07 -9.43
C CYS A 433 -18.97 -15.39 -10.92
N THR A 434 -19.40 -14.42 -11.71
CA THR A 434 -19.35 -14.53 -13.17
C THR A 434 -17.90 -14.42 -13.66
N ASP A 435 -17.64 -14.89 -14.88
CA ASP A 435 -16.31 -14.76 -15.50
C ASP A 435 -15.80 -13.32 -15.45
N THR A 436 -14.51 -13.17 -15.13
CA THR A 436 -13.82 -11.87 -15.06
C THR A 436 -13.83 -11.17 -16.41
N CYS A 437 -13.67 -9.84 -16.40
CA CYS A 437 -13.58 -9.05 -17.64
C CYS A 437 -12.47 -9.59 -18.55
N ASN A 438 -11.32 -9.95 -18.00
CA ASN A 438 -10.17 -10.46 -18.76
C ASN A 438 -10.42 -11.79 -19.52
N ASN A 439 -11.47 -12.54 -19.17
CA ASN A 439 -11.85 -13.75 -19.90
C ASN A 439 -12.74 -13.45 -21.12
N GLN A 440 -13.22 -12.21 -21.29
CA GLN A 440 -14.06 -11.84 -22.42
C GLN A 440 -13.20 -11.50 -23.64
N SER A 441 -13.43 -12.23 -24.73
CA SER A 441 -12.69 -12.07 -26.00
C SER A 441 -13.43 -11.24 -27.05
N SER A 442 -14.63 -10.74 -26.75
CA SER A 442 -15.43 -9.91 -27.67
C SER A 442 -15.93 -8.63 -27.02
N CYS A 443 -15.98 -7.55 -27.80
CA CYS A 443 -16.48 -6.26 -27.35
C CYS A 443 -17.91 -6.35 -26.81
N SER A 444 -18.80 -7.05 -27.52
CA SER A 444 -20.20 -7.18 -27.10
C SER A 444 -20.38 -7.92 -25.78
N ASN A 445 -19.58 -8.96 -25.50
CA ASN A 445 -19.64 -9.65 -24.21
C ASN A 445 -18.97 -8.85 -23.09
N CYS A 446 -17.88 -8.14 -23.41
CA CYS A 446 -17.19 -7.28 -22.47
C CYS A 446 -18.11 -6.15 -21.97
N THR A 447 -18.67 -5.39 -22.90
CA THR A 447 -19.56 -4.24 -22.63
C THR A 447 -20.96 -4.62 -22.15
N ALA A 448 -21.36 -5.90 -22.27
CA ALA A 448 -22.56 -6.41 -21.61
C ALA A 448 -22.37 -6.54 -20.09
N LYS A 449 -21.12 -6.53 -19.62
CA LYS A 449 -20.74 -6.47 -18.21
C LYS A 449 -20.23 -5.07 -17.87
N GLN A 450 -19.96 -4.84 -16.59
CA GLN A 450 -19.36 -3.62 -16.05
C GLN A 450 -17.85 -3.53 -16.35
N CYS A 451 -17.47 -3.76 -17.60
CA CYS A 451 -16.08 -3.82 -18.06
C CYS A 451 -15.81 -2.71 -19.09
N LEU A 452 -14.53 -2.55 -19.43
CA LEU A 452 -14.02 -1.66 -20.47
C LEU A 452 -13.35 -2.50 -21.56
N TRP A 453 -13.73 -2.28 -22.81
CA TRP A 453 -13.12 -2.91 -23.98
C TRP A 453 -12.14 -1.95 -24.66
N CYS A 454 -10.92 -2.41 -24.91
CA CYS A 454 -9.91 -1.69 -25.67
C CYS A 454 -9.89 -2.17 -27.13
N HIS A 455 -10.25 -1.30 -28.08
CA HIS A 455 -10.40 -1.69 -29.49
C HIS A 455 -9.09 -2.11 -30.14
N ASN A 456 -8.03 -1.33 -29.97
CA ASN A 456 -6.75 -1.56 -30.65
C ASN A 456 -5.99 -2.78 -30.10
N LEU A 457 -6.26 -3.18 -28.86
CA LEU A 457 -5.61 -4.34 -28.23
C LEU A 457 -6.51 -5.58 -28.18
N GLY A 458 -7.82 -5.42 -28.39
CA GLY A 458 -8.79 -6.51 -28.28
C GLY A 458 -8.85 -7.09 -26.85
N LEU A 459 -8.73 -6.24 -25.84
CA LEU A 459 -8.66 -6.63 -24.43
C LEU A 459 -9.85 -6.07 -23.65
N CYS A 460 -10.43 -6.92 -22.79
CA CYS A 460 -11.47 -6.53 -21.84
C CYS A 460 -10.89 -6.47 -20.43
N ILE A 461 -11.10 -5.36 -19.73
CA ILE A 461 -10.58 -5.14 -18.36
C ILE A 461 -11.67 -4.55 -17.46
N ASP A 462 -11.46 -4.59 -16.15
CA ASP A 462 -12.32 -3.87 -15.20
C ASP A 462 -12.22 -2.35 -15.42
N GLN A 463 -13.30 -1.62 -15.18
CA GLN A 463 -13.33 -0.16 -15.43
C GLN A 463 -12.33 0.61 -14.58
N ASN A 464 -12.12 0.19 -13.32
CA ASN A 464 -11.13 0.80 -12.44
C ASN A 464 -9.68 0.37 -12.74
N ALA A 465 -9.45 -0.52 -13.72
CA ALA A 465 -8.15 -1.09 -14.05
C ALA A 465 -7.46 -0.42 -15.25
N TYR A 466 -8.02 0.67 -15.80
CA TYR A 466 -7.45 1.32 -16.99
C TYR A 466 -5.98 1.70 -16.82
N LEU A 467 -5.62 2.39 -15.72
CA LEU A 467 -4.24 2.83 -15.48
C LEU A 467 -3.29 1.69 -15.12
N SER A 468 -3.77 0.61 -14.51
CA SER A 468 -2.94 -0.56 -14.20
C SER A 468 -2.70 -1.44 -15.43
N ALA A 469 -3.66 -1.49 -16.36
CA ALA A 469 -3.54 -2.21 -17.62
C ALA A 469 -2.75 -1.42 -18.68
N PHE A 470 -2.94 -0.09 -18.73
CA PHE A 470 -2.38 0.78 -19.77
C PHE A 470 -1.63 2.00 -19.18
N PRO A 471 -0.61 1.79 -18.34
CA PRO A 471 0.09 2.87 -17.64
C PRO A 471 0.82 3.87 -18.56
N TYR A 472 1.05 3.50 -19.83
CA TYR A 472 1.73 4.33 -20.82
C TYR A 472 0.82 4.70 -22.00
N GLY A 473 -0.51 4.63 -21.83
CA GLY A 473 -1.48 5.02 -22.86
C GLY A 473 -1.56 4.04 -24.04
N GLN A 474 -1.32 2.75 -23.80
CA GLN A 474 -1.31 1.74 -24.88
C GLN A 474 -2.70 1.48 -25.48
N CYS A 475 -3.77 1.75 -24.74
CA CYS A 475 -5.13 1.72 -25.26
C CYS A 475 -5.50 3.08 -25.83
N MET A 476 -5.67 3.17 -27.15
CA MET A 476 -5.91 4.44 -27.84
C MET A 476 -7.40 4.73 -28.02
N ASP A 477 -8.24 3.70 -27.99
CA ASP A 477 -9.68 3.81 -28.11
C ASP A 477 -10.36 2.69 -27.32
N TRP A 478 -11.34 3.09 -26.50
CA TRP A 478 -12.04 2.19 -25.59
C TRP A 478 -13.52 2.51 -25.49
N THR A 479 -14.30 1.49 -25.13
CA THR A 479 -15.73 1.64 -24.88
C THR A 479 -16.18 0.83 -23.67
N THR A 480 -17.19 1.34 -22.97
CA THR A 480 -17.96 0.64 -21.94
C THR A 480 -19.39 0.34 -22.40
N THR A 481 -19.77 0.77 -23.61
CA THR A 481 -21.11 0.61 -24.15
C THR A 481 -21.13 -0.29 -25.39
N LYS A 482 -22.15 -1.16 -25.43
CA LYS A 482 -22.33 -2.15 -26.50
C LYS A 482 -22.56 -1.52 -27.87
N ASP A 483 -23.22 -0.36 -27.94
CA ASP A 483 -23.55 0.31 -29.21
C ASP A 483 -22.32 0.83 -29.97
N LYS A 484 -21.21 1.03 -29.25
CA LYS A 484 -19.94 1.46 -29.83
C LYS A 484 -19.05 0.28 -30.26
N CYS A 485 -19.49 -0.96 -30.02
CA CYS A 485 -18.76 -2.12 -30.51
C CYS A 485 -18.88 -2.21 -32.04
N PRO A 486 -17.80 -2.61 -32.75
CA PRO A 486 -17.88 -2.89 -34.18
C PRO A 486 -19.00 -3.89 -34.46
N LYS A 487 -19.87 -3.57 -35.43
CA LYS A 487 -20.85 -4.52 -35.96
C LYS A 487 -20.08 -5.47 -36.87
N ASN A 488 -20.01 -6.75 -36.49
CA ASN A 488 -19.44 -7.81 -37.31
C ASN A 488 -20.15 -7.91 -38.66
#